data_AF-A0A497PKZ2-F1
#
_entry.id   AF-A0A497PKZ2-F1
#
_cell.length_a   1.000
_cell.length_b   1.000
_cell.length_c   1.000
_cell.angle_alpha   90.00
_cell.angle_beta   90.00
_cell.angle_gamma   90.00
#
_symmetry.space_group_name_H-M   'P 1'
#
loop_
_entity.id
_entity.type
_entity.pdbx_description
1 polymer ?
#
loop_
_entity_poly.entity_id
_entity_poly.type
_entity_poly.pdbx_seq_one_letter_code
_entity_poly.pdbx_strand_id
1 'polypeptide(L)'
;MIDYAAMLLCLLSSLQVKTLGDQGFELSFSMEQLTLDGYISFPDAKYLNKEGEPALPSLLYKIGLPQDGDVEIQIIEVREEKIRDVEIEPVFYTGIPEPQVHPTDKVVSEVYRENRFFPTELVQTTEPAYYRDIYVVDLRLNPLQYNPVTKELKVFRKIRIRVNFKKKPVERPVIDDSFEEIYKRTILNYEQCKSWRREPLRNGTNPFSSGVWFKIEVSEEGIYRIGYDEIVAAGLDPEQFDPRTMKIYTASFDLLPRDVTIPSIDSLVEVPVYVEGEDDLSFDRNDYLIFYAFPASHLIPDTAVNWFENGYALNNVYWFTFGGEEGRRMELIDAAWDGSEPDSVV
;
A
#
# COMPACT_ATOMS: atom_id res chain seq x y z
N MET A 1 7.74 23.42 -56.34
CA MET A 1 8.76 22.59 -55.68
C MET A 1 9.58 23.50 -54.79
N ILE A 2 9.25 23.53 -53.51
CA ILE A 2 10.08 24.15 -52.48
C ILE A 2 10.21 23.08 -51.40
N ASP A 3 11.43 22.59 -51.29
CA ASP A 3 11.91 21.63 -50.32
C ASP A 3 12.25 22.38 -49.05
N TYR A 4 11.58 22.03 -47.94
CA TYR A 4 12.06 22.27 -46.59
C TYR A 4 11.44 21.17 -45.70
N ALA A 5 12.06 20.00 -45.74
CA ALA A 5 12.01 19.06 -44.62
C ALA A 5 12.70 19.71 -43.40
N ALA A 6 11.97 20.56 -42.69
CA ALA A 6 12.36 21.02 -41.36
C ALA A 6 12.15 19.85 -40.39
N MET A 7 13.21 19.06 -40.22
CA MET A 7 13.37 18.09 -39.14
C MET A 7 13.29 18.86 -37.81
N LEU A 8 12.08 18.92 -37.24
CA LEU A 8 11.82 19.50 -35.93
C LEU A 8 12.34 18.52 -34.88
N LEU A 9 13.65 18.51 -34.65
CA LEU A 9 14.27 17.78 -33.56
C LEU A 9 14.05 18.58 -32.27
N CYS A 10 12.86 18.45 -31.67
CA CYS A 10 12.66 18.87 -30.29
C CYS A 10 13.47 17.92 -29.38
N LEU A 11 14.75 18.23 -29.17
CA LEU A 11 15.56 17.61 -28.13
C LEU A 11 15.07 18.11 -26.76
N LEU A 12 14.04 17.45 -26.26
CA LEU A 12 13.64 17.46 -24.86
C LEU A 12 14.83 16.97 -24.00
N SER A 13 14.84 17.30 -22.71
CA SER A 13 15.84 16.74 -21.78
C SER A 13 15.90 15.22 -21.94
N SER A 14 17.11 14.68 -22.11
CA SER A 14 17.28 13.24 -22.30
C SER A 14 17.86 12.63 -21.03
N LEU A 15 17.15 11.62 -20.52
CA LEU A 15 17.61 10.74 -19.47
C LEU A 15 18.06 9.42 -20.10
N GLN A 16 19.27 8.98 -19.77
CA GLN A 16 19.78 7.69 -20.20
C GLN A 16 20.25 6.89 -19.00
N VAL A 17 19.84 5.62 -18.96
CA VAL A 17 20.22 4.65 -17.93
C VAL A 17 21.05 3.57 -18.59
N LYS A 18 22.24 3.30 -18.04
CA LYS A 18 23.12 2.21 -18.47
C LYS A 18 23.39 1.29 -17.29
N THR A 19 22.85 0.07 -17.33
CA THR A 19 23.05 -0.90 -16.26
C THR A 19 24.51 -1.38 -16.20
N LEU A 20 24.99 -1.65 -14.99
CA LEU A 20 26.31 -2.25 -14.70
C LEU A 20 26.13 -3.64 -14.06
N GLY A 21 25.07 -4.35 -14.43
CA GLY A 21 24.66 -5.60 -13.79
C GLY A 21 24.31 -5.40 -12.32
N ASP A 22 24.67 -6.35 -11.48
CA ASP A 22 24.35 -6.33 -10.04
C ASP A 22 25.15 -5.31 -9.22
N GLN A 23 26.09 -4.60 -9.84
CA GLN A 23 26.93 -3.63 -9.15
C GLN A 23 26.33 -2.23 -9.13
N GLY A 24 25.37 -1.92 -10.00
CA GLY A 24 24.85 -0.56 -10.12
C GLY A 24 24.35 -0.19 -11.51
N PHE A 25 24.27 1.11 -11.77
CA PHE A 25 24.02 1.66 -13.10
C PHE A 25 24.55 3.10 -13.19
N GLU A 26 24.68 3.60 -14.42
CA GLU A 26 24.98 4.99 -14.69
C GLU A 26 23.72 5.71 -15.16
N LEU A 27 23.51 6.91 -14.61
CA LEU A 27 22.44 7.81 -15.00
C LEU A 27 23.07 9.03 -15.66
N SER A 28 22.68 9.33 -16.90
CA SER A 28 23.05 10.55 -17.60
C SER A 28 21.83 11.42 -17.82
N PHE A 29 21.87 12.62 -17.25
CA PHE A 29 20.88 13.67 -17.45
C PHE A 29 21.48 14.78 -18.31
N SER A 30 20.65 15.32 -19.22
CA SER A 30 20.99 16.47 -20.05
C SER A 30 19.77 17.39 -20.19
N MET A 31 20.00 18.70 -20.16
CA MET A 31 18.97 19.73 -20.22
C MET A 31 19.35 20.84 -21.19
N GLU A 32 18.74 20.81 -22.37
CA GLU A 32 18.94 21.84 -23.38
C GLU A 32 17.98 23.02 -23.16
N GLN A 33 16.73 22.76 -22.80
CA GLN A 33 15.70 23.79 -22.56
C GLN A 33 15.55 24.11 -21.07
N LEU A 34 15.61 25.39 -20.75
CA LEU A 34 15.32 25.94 -19.42
C LEU A 34 14.53 27.24 -19.60
N THR A 35 13.34 27.30 -19.02
CA THR A 35 12.54 28.52 -18.95
C THR A 35 12.86 29.25 -17.65
N LEU A 36 13.18 30.54 -17.73
CA LEU A 36 13.41 31.40 -16.57
C LEU A 36 12.33 32.47 -16.37
N ASP A 37 11.56 32.77 -17.41
CA ASP A 37 10.51 33.78 -17.34
C ASP A 37 9.28 33.22 -16.60
N GLY A 38 8.89 33.88 -15.52
CA GLY A 38 7.79 33.45 -14.67
C GLY A 38 8.18 32.28 -13.79
N TYR A 39 7.74 31.07 -14.15
CA TYR A 39 8.02 29.87 -13.36
C TYR A 39 9.15 29.06 -13.97
N ILE A 40 10.23 28.90 -13.20
CA ILE A 40 11.39 28.14 -13.67
C ILE A 40 10.95 26.72 -13.94
N SER A 41 11.20 26.26 -15.16
CA SER A 41 10.78 24.93 -15.59
C SER A 41 11.71 24.38 -16.65
N PHE A 42 11.80 23.05 -16.66
CA PHE A 42 12.43 22.24 -17.69
C PHE A 42 11.62 20.93 -17.80
N PRO A 43 11.79 20.12 -18.86
CA PRO A 43 10.97 18.92 -19.01
C PRO A 43 11.20 17.94 -17.86
N ASP A 44 10.13 17.27 -17.42
CA ASP A 44 10.09 16.35 -16.26
C ASP A 44 10.34 16.98 -14.87
N ALA A 45 10.47 18.31 -14.80
CA ALA A 45 10.64 19.05 -13.55
C ALA A 45 9.59 18.70 -12.49
N LYS A 46 10.06 18.55 -11.25
CA LYS A 46 9.30 18.35 -10.02
C LYS A 46 9.62 19.46 -9.03
N TYR A 47 8.60 20.00 -8.38
CA TYR A 47 8.74 21.11 -7.44
C TYR A 47 8.65 20.55 -6.02
N LEU A 48 9.81 20.33 -5.41
CA LEU A 48 9.97 19.55 -4.18
C LEU A 48 10.51 20.38 -3.01
N ASN A 49 10.68 21.69 -3.21
CA ASN A 49 11.12 22.60 -2.16
C ASN A 49 9.96 22.95 -1.24
N LYS A 50 10.28 23.22 0.03
CA LYS A 50 9.31 23.59 1.04
C LYS A 50 8.85 25.03 0.84
N GLU A 51 7.70 25.35 1.44
CA GLU A 51 7.19 26.72 1.48
C GLU A 51 8.28 27.69 1.98
N GLY A 52 8.41 28.83 1.30
CA GLY A 52 9.39 29.86 1.61
C GLY A 52 10.81 29.62 1.09
N GLU A 53 11.18 28.40 0.68
CA GLU A 53 12.46 28.13 0.02
C GLU A 53 12.43 28.61 -1.45
N PRO A 54 13.58 28.88 -2.09
CA PRO A 54 13.62 29.27 -3.51
C PRO A 54 12.88 28.26 -4.40
N ALA A 55 12.01 28.73 -5.32
CA ALA A 55 11.21 27.88 -6.20
C ALA A 55 12.03 27.25 -7.34
N LEU A 56 12.92 26.32 -6.99
CA LEU A 56 13.78 25.60 -7.92
C LEU A 56 13.23 24.20 -8.21
N PRO A 57 12.95 23.85 -9.48
CA PRO A 57 12.61 22.48 -9.84
C PRO A 57 13.79 21.52 -9.70
N SER A 58 13.43 20.25 -9.51
CA SER A 58 14.33 19.09 -9.41
C SER A 58 13.82 17.96 -10.29
N LEU A 59 14.54 16.85 -10.36
CA LEU A 59 14.03 15.59 -10.88
C LEU A 59 13.92 14.58 -9.73
N LEU A 60 12.97 13.66 -9.83
CA LEU A 60 12.76 12.61 -8.84
C LEU A 60 12.64 11.27 -9.55
N TYR A 61 13.51 10.33 -9.20
CA TYR A 61 13.53 8.98 -9.75
C TYR A 61 13.43 7.96 -8.63
N LYS A 62 12.52 7.01 -8.75
CA LYS A 62 12.50 5.83 -7.88
C LYS A 62 13.40 4.76 -8.48
N ILE A 63 14.32 4.24 -7.70
CA ILE A 63 15.34 3.28 -8.12
C ILE A 63 15.17 2.00 -7.32
N GLY A 64 15.14 0.86 -8.01
CA GLY A 64 15.16 -0.47 -7.41
C GLY A 64 16.56 -0.85 -6.95
N LEU A 65 16.63 -1.44 -5.76
CA LEU A 65 17.83 -1.81 -5.05
C LEU A 65 17.85 -3.31 -4.77
N PRO A 66 19.04 -3.91 -4.61
CA PRO A 66 19.18 -5.19 -3.92
C PRO A 66 18.53 -5.15 -2.54
N GLN A 67 17.95 -6.28 -2.14
CA GLN A 67 17.14 -6.40 -0.92
C GLN A 67 17.92 -5.93 0.33
N ASP A 68 17.25 -5.10 1.13
CA ASP A 68 17.78 -4.50 2.37
C ASP A 68 19.16 -3.84 2.18
N GLY A 69 19.48 -3.44 0.94
CA GLY A 69 20.73 -2.82 0.54
C GLY A 69 20.73 -1.32 0.73
N ASP A 70 21.80 -0.70 0.29
CA ASP A 70 21.94 0.74 0.26
C ASP A 70 22.78 1.13 -0.97
N VAL A 71 22.81 2.41 -1.30
CA VAL A 71 23.50 2.94 -2.48
C VAL A 71 24.66 3.83 -2.11
N GLU A 72 25.64 3.89 -3.01
CA GLU A 72 26.65 4.93 -3.04
C GLU A 72 26.57 5.65 -4.38
N ILE A 73 26.45 6.99 -4.36
CA ILE A 73 26.31 7.80 -5.56
C ILE A 73 27.61 8.57 -5.80
N GLN A 74 28.17 8.40 -6.98
CA GLN A 74 29.39 9.07 -7.42
C GLN A 74 29.07 9.98 -8.61
N ILE A 75 29.45 11.26 -8.52
CA ILE A 75 29.33 12.20 -9.64
C ILE A 75 30.52 11.96 -10.58
N ILE A 76 30.24 11.53 -11.82
CA ILE A 76 31.25 11.23 -12.84
C ILE A 76 31.56 12.47 -13.67
N GLU A 77 30.51 13.18 -14.09
CA GLU A 77 30.65 14.32 -15.02
C GLU A 77 29.59 15.37 -14.68
N VAL A 78 29.99 16.63 -14.68
CA VAL A 78 29.08 17.78 -14.59
C VAL A 78 29.47 18.83 -15.61
N ARG A 79 28.48 19.45 -16.23
CA ARG A 79 28.64 20.67 -17.03
C ARG A 79 27.75 21.74 -16.44
N GLU A 80 28.38 22.74 -15.82
CA GLU A 80 27.69 23.88 -15.22
C GLU A 80 27.81 25.13 -16.10
N GLU A 81 26.80 25.98 -15.99
CA GLU A 81 26.84 27.39 -16.39
C GLU A 81 26.28 28.25 -15.26
N LYS A 82 26.61 29.55 -15.28
CA LYS A 82 26.17 30.51 -14.28
C LYS A 82 25.40 31.62 -14.94
N ILE A 83 24.27 31.97 -14.34
CA ILE A 83 23.42 33.09 -14.72
C ILE A 83 23.42 34.05 -13.52
N ARG A 84 23.72 35.32 -13.79
CA ARG A 84 23.79 36.37 -12.76
C ARG A 84 22.55 37.23 -12.81
N ASP A 85 22.35 37.99 -11.74
CA ASP A 85 21.26 38.96 -11.60
C ASP A 85 19.87 38.30 -11.74
N VAL A 86 19.75 37.06 -11.26
CA VAL A 86 18.50 36.28 -11.28
C VAL A 86 17.79 36.42 -9.94
N GLU A 87 16.48 36.67 -9.99
CA GLU A 87 15.62 36.72 -8.81
C GLU A 87 14.67 35.53 -8.82
N ILE A 88 14.78 34.69 -7.79
CA ILE A 88 13.95 33.48 -7.64
C ILE A 88 12.94 33.75 -6.54
N GLU A 89 11.67 33.64 -6.87
CA GLU A 89 10.58 33.74 -5.89
C GLU A 89 10.57 32.52 -4.95
N PRO A 90 10.14 32.68 -3.70
CA PRO A 90 9.94 31.56 -2.80
C PRO A 90 8.79 30.67 -3.28
N VAL A 91 8.82 29.39 -2.92
CA VAL A 91 7.68 28.49 -3.08
C VAL A 91 6.53 29.03 -2.25
N PHE A 92 5.39 29.22 -2.91
CA PHE A 92 4.15 29.68 -2.30
C PHE A 92 3.08 28.60 -2.49
N TYR A 93 2.57 28.05 -1.39
CA TYR A 93 1.43 27.13 -1.43
C TYR A 93 0.15 27.92 -1.27
N THR A 94 -0.64 28.04 -2.34
CA THR A 94 -2.05 28.33 -2.16
C THR A 94 -2.65 27.09 -1.52
N GLY A 95 -3.11 27.19 -0.27
CA GLY A 95 -3.89 26.12 0.35
C GLY A 95 -5.11 25.72 -0.49
N ILE A 96 -5.90 24.76 -0.01
CA ILE A 96 -7.20 24.50 -0.62
C ILE A 96 -7.96 25.83 -0.63
N PRO A 97 -8.47 26.30 -1.80
CA PRO A 97 -9.16 27.57 -1.88
C PRO A 97 -10.45 27.48 -1.05
N GLU A 98 -10.38 27.96 0.19
CA GLU A 98 -11.56 28.14 1.04
C GLU A 98 -12.31 29.41 0.61
N PRO A 99 -13.64 29.48 0.81
CA PRO A 99 -14.48 30.61 0.39
C PRO A 99 -14.04 31.97 0.94
N GLN A 100 -13.25 31.98 2.01
CA GLN A 100 -12.61 33.17 2.55
C GLN A 100 -11.09 33.03 2.46
N VAL A 101 -10.54 33.40 1.29
CA VAL A 101 -9.10 33.50 1.11
C VAL A 101 -8.60 34.69 1.95
N HIS A 102 -8.06 34.40 3.13
CA HIS A 102 -7.21 35.37 3.81
C HIS A 102 -5.92 35.51 3.00
N PRO A 103 -5.43 36.74 2.73
CA PRO A 103 -4.11 36.92 2.15
C PRO A 103 -3.10 36.26 3.08
N THR A 104 -2.56 35.11 2.71
CA THR A 104 -1.41 34.53 3.41
C THR A 104 -0.19 35.35 3.04
N ASP A 105 0.48 35.91 4.05
CA ASP A 105 1.75 36.60 3.86
C ASP A 105 2.73 35.65 3.15
N LYS A 106 3.49 36.19 2.18
CA LYS A 106 4.56 35.42 1.55
C LYS A 106 5.57 35.00 2.63
N VAL A 107 5.63 33.70 2.90
CA VAL A 107 6.66 33.12 3.75
C VAL A 107 7.98 33.15 2.97
N VAL A 108 9.05 33.63 3.60
CA VAL A 108 10.41 33.63 3.05
C VAL A 108 11.31 32.91 4.05
N SER A 109 11.93 31.82 3.61
CA SER A 109 12.78 31.02 4.49
C SER A 109 14.13 31.69 4.77
N GLU A 110 14.83 31.22 5.80
CA GLU A 110 16.16 31.73 6.18
C GLU A 110 17.20 31.59 5.06
N VAL A 111 16.99 30.65 4.12
CA VAL A 111 17.86 30.43 2.95
C VAL A 111 18.15 31.72 2.20
N TYR A 112 17.17 32.63 2.09
CA TYR A 112 17.32 33.92 1.40
C TYR A 112 18.33 34.87 2.05
N ARG A 113 18.70 34.63 3.31
CA ARG A 113 19.68 35.45 4.06
C ARG A 113 21.08 34.83 4.05
N GLU A 114 21.24 33.64 3.49
CA GLU A 114 22.50 32.91 3.49
C GLU A 114 23.27 33.10 2.18
N ASN A 115 24.54 33.49 2.27
CA ASN A 115 25.41 33.58 1.10
C ASN A 115 25.98 32.20 0.71
N ARG A 116 25.11 31.29 0.31
CA ARG A 116 25.45 29.94 -0.15
C ARG A 116 24.49 29.47 -1.24
N PHE A 117 24.93 28.49 -2.04
CA PHE A 117 24.08 27.85 -3.04
C PHE A 117 23.09 26.85 -2.39
N PHE A 118 21.83 26.94 -2.82
CA PHE A 118 20.73 26.09 -2.39
C PHE A 118 20.01 25.45 -3.60
N PRO A 119 19.63 24.16 -3.55
CA PRO A 119 20.11 23.17 -2.59
C PRO A 119 21.62 22.99 -2.69
N THR A 120 22.30 22.63 -1.60
CA THR A 120 23.77 22.47 -1.61
C THR A 120 24.20 21.20 -2.35
N GLU A 121 23.44 20.12 -2.21
CA GLU A 121 23.74 18.83 -2.83
C GLU A 121 23.08 18.71 -4.21
N LEU A 122 23.85 18.21 -5.17
CA LEU A 122 23.35 17.89 -6.51
C LEU A 122 22.44 16.67 -6.53
N VAL A 123 22.69 15.71 -5.63
CA VAL A 123 21.94 14.46 -5.54
C VAL A 123 21.60 14.19 -4.09
N GLN A 124 20.36 13.83 -3.83
CA GLN A 124 19.86 13.47 -2.50
C GLN A 124 19.09 12.16 -2.61
N THR A 125 19.07 11.37 -1.55
CA THR A 125 18.31 10.12 -1.47
C THR A 125 17.44 10.07 -0.22
N THR A 126 16.29 9.40 -0.30
CA THR A 126 15.50 9.05 0.89
C THR A 126 16.12 7.87 1.63
N GLU A 127 15.56 7.52 2.78
CA GLU A 127 15.76 6.20 3.35
C GLU A 127 15.17 5.13 2.41
N PRO A 128 15.88 4.02 2.14
CA PRO A 128 15.35 2.93 1.36
C PRO A 128 14.18 2.22 2.06
N ALA A 129 13.20 1.74 1.27
CA ALA A 129 12.04 1.03 1.78
C ALA A 129 11.47 0.05 0.75
N TYR A 130 10.62 -0.88 1.18
CA TYR A 130 9.88 -1.74 0.26
C TYR A 130 8.73 -0.99 -0.39
N TYR A 131 8.75 -0.91 -1.71
CA TYR A 131 7.59 -0.59 -2.51
C TYR A 131 6.94 -1.89 -2.96
N ARG A 132 5.98 -2.34 -2.14
CA ARG A 132 5.38 -3.70 -2.20
C ARG A 132 6.48 -4.76 -2.16
N ASP A 133 6.85 -5.37 -3.28
CA ASP A 133 7.81 -6.48 -3.30
C ASP A 133 9.24 -6.05 -3.62
N ILE A 134 9.44 -4.85 -4.18
CA ILE A 134 10.76 -4.37 -4.62
C ILE A 134 11.30 -3.36 -3.61
N TYR A 135 12.55 -3.54 -3.20
CA TYR A 135 13.24 -2.58 -2.34
C TYR A 135 13.67 -1.37 -3.18
N VAL A 136 13.35 -0.15 -2.75
CA VAL A 136 13.56 1.06 -3.54
C VAL A 136 14.13 2.20 -2.72
N VAL A 137 14.71 3.18 -3.41
CA VAL A 137 15.06 4.50 -2.87
C VAL A 137 14.64 5.58 -3.87
N ASP A 138 14.19 6.73 -3.37
CA ASP A 138 13.95 7.90 -4.21
C ASP A 138 15.23 8.74 -4.31
N LEU A 139 15.71 8.96 -5.54
CA LEU A 139 16.85 9.79 -5.88
C LEU A 139 16.35 11.10 -6.46
N ARG A 140 16.65 12.18 -5.75
CA ARG A 140 16.39 13.55 -6.17
C ARG A 140 17.65 14.14 -6.81
N LEU A 141 17.53 14.61 -8.05
CA LEU A 141 18.59 15.33 -8.75
C LEU A 141 18.23 16.83 -8.78
N ASN A 142 19.14 17.69 -8.32
CA ASN A 142 18.98 19.14 -8.22
C ASN A 142 19.83 19.82 -9.31
N PRO A 143 19.34 19.93 -10.57
CA PRO A 143 20.12 20.50 -11.67
C PRO A 143 20.21 22.03 -11.62
N LEU A 144 19.56 22.66 -10.63
CA LEU A 144 19.57 24.10 -10.42
C LEU A 144 19.97 24.38 -8.97
N GLN A 145 20.91 25.30 -8.78
CA GLN A 145 21.30 25.78 -7.46
C GLN A 145 21.37 27.30 -7.45
N TYR A 146 20.72 27.95 -6.49
CA TYR A 146 20.63 29.41 -6.40
C TYR A 146 21.33 29.94 -5.15
N ASN A 147 22.10 31.01 -5.31
CA ASN A 147 22.57 31.82 -4.19
C ASN A 147 21.75 33.12 -4.13
N PRO A 148 20.89 33.31 -3.11
CA PRO A 148 20.01 34.46 -3.02
C PRO A 148 20.72 35.77 -2.68
N VAL A 149 21.88 35.72 -2.02
CA VAL A 149 22.66 36.93 -1.66
C VAL A 149 23.43 37.46 -2.86
N THR A 150 24.05 36.59 -3.65
CA THR A 150 24.77 37.01 -4.87
C THR A 150 23.88 37.09 -6.10
N LYS A 151 22.62 36.64 -6.00
CA LYS A 151 21.67 36.52 -7.13
C LYS A 151 22.25 35.70 -8.30
N GLU A 152 23.01 34.65 -7.98
CA GLU A 152 23.61 33.75 -8.96
C GLU A 152 22.88 32.40 -9.01
N LEU A 153 22.49 31.98 -10.20
CA LEU A 153 21.93 30.66 -10.49
C LEU A 153 22.97 29.80 -11.21
N LYS A 154 23.30 28.65 -10.63
CA LYS A 154 24.02 27.57 -11.30
C LYS A 154 23.04 26.65 -12.00
N VAL A 155 23.29 26.40 -13.28
CA VAL A 155 22.51 25.50 -14.11
C VAL A 155 23.39 24.35 -14.56
N PHE A 156 23.06 23.14 -14.17
CA PHE A 156 23.78 21.94 -14.54
C PHE A 156 23.15 21.32 -15.80
N ARG A 157 23.68 21.72 -16.95
CA ARG A 157 23.22 21.29 -18.29
C ARG A 157 23.43 19.81 -18.55
N LYS A 158 24.43 19.22 -17.90
CA LYS A 158 24.72 17.79 -17.99
C LYS A 158 25.18 17.29 -16.63
N ILE A 159 24.61 16.17 -16.19
CA ILE A 159 25.05 15.46 -14.99
C ILE A 159 25.12 13.98 -15.34
N ARG A 160 26.27 13.36 -15.11
CA ARG A 160 26.43 11.90 -15.13
C ARG A 160 26.79 11.44 -13.74
N ILE A 161 25.99 10.51 -13.21
CA ILE A 161 26.26 9.86 -11.93
C ILE A 161 26.38 8.35 -12.13
N ARG A 162 27.14 7.71 -11.24
CA ARG A 162 27.15 6.27 -11.05
C ARG A 162 26.49 5.96 -9.72
N VAL A 163 25.50 5.09 -9.76
CA VAL A 163 24.85 4.52 -8.58
C VAL A 163 25.46 3.14 -8.39
N ASN A 164 26.14 2.92 -7.27
CA ASN A 164 26.72 1.63 -6.89
C ASN A 164 25.86 0.99 -5.80
N PHE A 165 25.55 -0.30 -5.95
CA PHE A 165 24.85 -1.06 -4.92
C PHE A 165 25.82 -1.63 -3.90
N LYS A 166 25.54 -1.46 -2.61
CA LYS A 166 26.38 -1.99 -1.53
C LYS A 166 26.16 -3.47 -1.24
N LYS A 167 25.11 -4.07 -1.80
CA LYS A 167 24.77 -5.50 -1.67
C LYS A 167 24.55 -6.13 -3.04
N LYS A 168 24.66 -7.46 -3.10
CA LYS A 168 24.25 -8.25 -4.26
C LYS A 168 22.76 -8.62 -4.13
N PRO A 169 22.00 -8.64 -5.23
CA PRO A 169 20.60 -9.02 -5.21
C PRO A 169 20.44 -10.52 -5.01
N VAL A 170 19.28 -10.90 -4.47
CA VAL A 170 18.80 -12.28 -4.46
C VAL A 170 17.69 -12.40 -5.50
N GLU A 171 17.84 -13.27 -6.49
CA GLU A 171 16.79 -13.47 -7.48
C GLU A 171 15.65 -14.32 -6.94
N ARG A 172 14.42 -13.87 -7.20
CA ARG A 172 13.19 -14.56 -6.83
C ARG A 172 12.16 -14.49 -7.96
N PRO A 173 11.31 -15.53 -8.10
CA PRO A 173 10.27 -15.53 -9.12
C PRO A 173 9.20 -14.47 -8.83
N VAL A 174 8.57 -13.98 -9.90
CA VAL A 174 7.35 -13.17 -9.79
C VAL A 174 6.19 -14.10 -9.48
N ILE A 175 5.60 -13.96 -8.30
CA ILE A 175 4.45 -14.77 -7.84
C ILE A 175 3.13 -14.14 -8.27
N ASP A 176 3.05 -12.81 -8.19
CA ASP A 176 1.88 -11.99 -8.53
C ASP A 176 2.31 -10.91 -9.52
N ASP A 177 1.71 -10.92 -10.72
CA ASP A 177 2.04 -10.01 -11.82
C ASP A 177 1.14 -8.78 -11.90
N SER A 178 0.14 -8.67 -11.01
CA SER A 178 -0.86 -7.59 -11.03
C SER A 178 -0.26 -6.18 -10.91
N PHE A 179 0.93 -6.07 -10.31
CA PHE A 179 1.61 -4.79 -10.05
C PHE A 179 2.74 -4.47 -11.03
N GLU A 180 3.02 -5.34 -12.01
CA GLU A 180 4.19 -5.23 -12.90
C GLU A 180 4.15 -3.96 -13.76
N GLU A 181 2.97 -3.57 -14.26
CA GLU A 181 2.82 -2.33 -15.04
C GLU A 181 3.04 -1.06 -14.21
N ILE A 182 2.73 -1.10 -12.91
CA ILE A 182 3.02 0.01 -12.01
C ILE A 182 4.52 0.10 -11.78
N TYR A 183 5.21 -1.03 -11.55
CA TYR A 183 6.67 -1.03 -11.38
C TYR A 183 7.40 -0.51 -12.61
N LYS A 184 7.03 -0.96 -13.83
CA LYS A 184 7.62 -0.50 -15.09
C LYS A 184 7.56 1.01 -15.29
N ARG A 185 6.47 1.64 -14.84
CA ARG A 185 6.23 3.09 -15.00
C ARG A 185 6.84 3.93 -13.88
N THR A 186 7.09 3.34 -12.72
CA THR A 186 7.52 4.07 -11.52
C THR A 186 8.99 3.88 -11.20
N ILE A 187 9.54 2.68 -11.43
CA ILE A 187 10.92 2.33 -11.10
C ILE A 187 11.79 2.49 -12.34
N LEU A 188 12.78 3.38 -12.24
CA LEU A 188 13.64 3.77 -13.35
C LEU A 188 14.43 2.60 -13.95
N ASN A 189 14.97 1.72 -13.11
CA ASN A 189 15.76 0.54 -13.49
C ASN A 189 14.95 -0.75 -13.35
N TYR A 190 13.64 -0.71 -13.62
CA TYR A 190 12.75 -1.84 -13.39
C TYR A 190 13.25 -3.17 -14.00
N GLU A 191 13.68 -3.14 -15.27
CA GLU A 191 14.16 -4.33 -15.96
C GLU A 191 15.39 -4.96 -15.27
N GLN A 192 16.19 -4.16 -14.55
CA GLN A 192 17.34 -4.63 -13.77
C GLN A 192 16.90 -5.28 -12.47
N CYS A 193 15.90 -4.72 -11.78
CA CYS A 193 15.48 -5.15 -10.45
C CYS A 193 14.23 -6.05 -10.44
N LYS A 194 13.73 -6.47 -11.60
CA LYS A 194 12.47 -7.22 -11.74
C LYS A 194 12.41 -8.47 -10.86
N SER A 195 13.52 -9.18 -10.67
CA SER A 195 13.61 -10.40 -9.86
C SER A 195 14.04 -10.15 -8.42
N TRP A 196 14.33 -8.89 -8.02
CA TRP A 196 14.87 -8.56 -6.71
C TRP A 196 13.75 -8.36 -5.68
N ARG A 197 12.96 -9.41 -5.49
CA ARG A 197 11.77 -9.39 -4.63
C ARG A 197 12.12 -9.69 -3.18
N ARG A 198 11.32 -9.16 -2.26
CA ARG A 198 11.38 -9.52 -0.85
C ARG A 198 10.97 -10.98 -0.63
N GLU A 199 11.45 -11.58 0.45
CA GLU A 199 10.82 -12.80 0.97
C GLU A 199 9.41 -12.43 1.46
N PRO A 200 8.35 -13.13 1.03
CA PRO A 200 7.03 -12.91 1.59
C PRO A 200 7.08 -13.11 3.10
N LEU A 201 6.68 -12.07 3.85
CA LEU A 201 6.47 -12.20 5.29
C LEU A 201 5.26 -13.10 5.53
N ARG A 202 5.51 -14.40 5.75
CA ARG A 202 4.48 -15.34 6.20
C ARG A 202 4.33 -15.18 7.70
N ASN A 203 3.44 -14.28 8.11
CA ASN A 203 3.02 -14.17 9.50
C ASN A 203 1.69 -14.91 9.65
N GLY A 204 1.65 -15.91 10.54
CA GLY A 204 0.45 -16.66 10.87
C GLY A 204 0.41 -18.11 10.35
N THR A 205 -0.43 -18.91 10.98
CA THR A 205 -0.81 -20.26 10.54
C THR A 205 -2.03 -20.12 9.65
N ASN A 206 -2.01 -20.65 8.42
CA ASN A 206 -3.20 -20.65 7.58
C ASN A 206 -4.20 -21.73 8.09
N PRO A 207 -5.33 -21.35 8.71
CA PRO A 207 -6.31 -22.33 9.21
C PRO A 207 -6.95 -23.14 8.08
N PHE A 208 -6.97 -22.61 6.85
CA PHE A 208 -7.50 -23.25 5.66
C PHE A 208 -6.49 -24.20 4.97
N SER A 209 -5.30 -24.40 5.54
CA SER A 209 -4.27 -25.27 4.94
C SER A 209 -4.56 -26.76 5.09
N SER A 210 -5.45 -27.13 6.02
CA SER A 210 -5.91 -28.49 6.25
C SER A 210 -7.41 -28.53 6.52
N GLY A 211 -8.00 -29.72 6.39
CA GLY A 211 -9.44 -29.92 6.56
C GLY A 211 -10.24 -29.50 5.31
N VAL A 212 -11.56 -29.61 5.43
CA VAL A 212 -12.49 -29.17 4.38
C VAL A 212 -13.25 -27.96 4.91
N TRP A 213 -13.29 -26.89 4.11
CA TRP A 213 -13.88 -25.62 4.50
C TRP A 213 -14.90 -25.17 3.46
N PHE A 214 -16.08 -24.80 3.94
CA PHE A 214 -17.16 -24.28 3.11
C PHE A 214 -17.46 -22.84 3.49
N LYS A 215 -17.51 -21.98 2.47
CA LYS A 215 -17.90 -20.59 2.63
C LYS A 215 -19.42 -20.47 2.61
N ILE A 216 -19.99 -19.84 3.62
CA ILE A 216 -21.41 -19.52 3.73
C ILE A 216 -21.54 -18.00 3.73
N GLU A 217 -22.21 -17.44 2.73
CA GLU A 217 -22.52 -16.01 2.70
C GLU A 217 -23.90 -15.76 3.29
N VAL A 218 -23.94 -14.86 4.27
CA VAL A 218 -25.14 -14.50 5.04
C VAL A 218 -25.51 -13.07 4.69
N SER A 219 -26.70 -12.88 4.13
CA SER A 219 -27.24 -11.58 3.72
C SER A 219 -28.37 -11.09 4.63
N GLU A 220 -28.88 -11.93 5.52
CA GLU A 220 -29.99 -11.64 6.42
C GLU A 220 -29.65 -12.10 7.84
N GLU A 221 -30.26 -11.49 8.84
CA GLU A 221 -30.06 -11.88 10.23
C GLU A 221 -31.04 -12.98 10.60
N GLY A 222 -30.57 -14.02 11.28
CA GLY A 222 -31.42 -15.10 11.75
C GLY A 222 -30.71 -16.38 12.14
N ILE A 223 -31.52 -17.41 12.38
CA ILE A 223 -31.06 -18.77 12.67
C ILE A 223 -30.99 -19.54 11.35
N TYR A 224 -29.82 -20.05 11.04
CA TYR A 224 -29.53 -20.85 9.85
C TYR A 224 -29.46 -22.32 10.22
N ARG A 225 -29.85 -23.19 9.28
CA ARG A 225 -29.81 -24.65 9.41
C ARG A 225 -28.99 -25.26 8.29
N ILE A 226 -28.13 -26.21 8.64
CA ILE A 226 -27.42 -27.09 7.71
C ILE A 226 -27.88 -28.52 8.02
N GLY A 227 -28.66 -29.12 7.13
CA GLY A 227 -29.10 -30.50 7.24
C GLY A 227 -28.34 -31.43 6.30
N TYR A 228 -28.73 -32.71 6.35
CA TYR A 228 -28.18 -33.76 5.49
C TYR A 228 -28.18 -33.38 3.99
N ASP A 229 -29.31 -32.88 3.48
CA ASP A 229 -29.47 -32.58 2.06
C ASP A 229 -28.54 -31.44 1.60
N GLU A 230 -28.28 -30.43 2.45
CA GLU A 230 -27.31 -29.35 2.16
C GLU A 230 -25.87 -29.88 2.09
N ILE A 231 -25.49 -30.81 2.98
CA ILE A 231 -24.16 -31.45 2.98
C ILE A 231 -23.96 -32.27 1.70
N VAL A 232 -24.96 -33.06 1.32
CA VAL A 232 -24.93 -33.83 0.06
C VAL A 232 -24.86 -32.89 -1.15
N ALA A 233 -25.64 -31.81 -1.16
CA ALA A 233 -25.63 -30.82 -2.24
C ALA A 233 -24.27 -30.10 -2.37
N ALA A 234 -23.54 -29.95 -1.26
CA ALA A 234 -22.17 -29.43 -1.23
C ALA A 234 -21.11 -30.44 -1.74
N GLY A 235 -21.53 -31.67 -2.09
CA GLY A 235 -20.67 -32.72 -2.63
C GLY A 235 -19.94 -33.53 -1.57
N LEU A 236 -20.43 -33.51 -0.32
CA LEU A 236 -19.89 -34.26 0.80
C LEU A 236 -20.69 -35.53 1.06
N ASP A 237 -20.06 -36.50 1.71
CA ASP A 237 -20.66 -37.76 2.14
C ASP A 237 -20.97 -37.72 3.65
N PRO A 238 -22.24 -37.49 4.06
CA PRO A 238 -22.63 -37.39 5.46
C PRO A 238 -22.17 -38.54 6.37
N GLU A 239 -21.97 -39.73 5.81
CA GLU A 239 -21.51 -40.90 6.57
C GLU A 239 -20.07 -40.75 7.11
N GLN A 240 -19.33 -39.73 6.63
CA GLN A 240 -17.96 -39.44 7.05
C GLN A 240 -17.87 -38.42 8.19
N PHE A 241 -19.02 -37.90 8.64
CA PHE A 241 -19.08 -36.81 9.61
C PHE A 241 -19.38 -37.35 11.00
N ASP A 242 -18.50 -37.04 11.95
CA ASP A 242 -18.88 -37.04 13.36
C ASP A 242 -19.57 -35.69 13.66
N PRO A 243 -20.88 -35.67 13.98
CA PRO A 243 -21.61 -34.43 14.26
C PRO A 243 -20.97 -33.58 15.37
N ARG A 244 -20.29 -34.22 16.33
CA ARG A 244 -19.60 -33.53 17.45
C ARG A 244 -18.47 -32.64 16.98
N THR A 245 -17.89 -32.94 15.82
CA THR A 245 -16.74 -32.21 15.27
C THR A 245 -17.14 -31.07 14.35
N MET A 246 -18.44 -30.89 14.05
CA MET A 246 -18.94 -29.80 13.21
C MET A 246 -18.74 -28.43 13.89
N LYS A 247 -18.20 -27.48 13.12
CA LYS A 247 -17.87 -26.12 13.59
C LYS A 247 -18.29 -25.07 12.57
N ILE A 248 -18.65 -23.90 13.08
CA ILE A 248 -18.85 -22.69 12.31
C ILE A 248 -17.88 -21.63 12.83
N TYR A 249 -17.16 -20.99 11.92
CA TYR A 249 -16.31 -19.84 12.22
C TYR A 249 -16.78 -18.61 11.46
N THR A 250 -16.46 -17.44 12.00
CA THR A 250 -16.60 -16.15 11.30
C THR A 250 -15.38 -15.28 11.58
N ALA A 251 -15.15 -14.25 10.78
CA ALA A 251 -14.09 -13.30 11.08
C ALA A 251 -14.52 -12.39 12.24
N SER A 252 -13.59 -11.97 13.10
CA SER A 252 -13.86 -10.93 14.11
C SER A 252 -14.44 -9.72 13.39
N PHE A 253 -15.57 -9.24 13.89
CA PHE A 253 -16.49 -8.32 13.21
C PHE A 253 -15.95 -6.89 13.06
N ASP A 254 -14.66 -6.67 13.26
CA ASP A 254 -14.06 -5.35 13.28
C ASP A 254 -13.56 -4.95 11.88
N LEU A 255 -13.88 -3.72 11.49
CA LEU A 255 -13.14 -3.06 10.42
C LEU A 255 -11.67 -2.99 10.81
N LEU A 256 -10.77 -3.12 9.82
CA LEU A 256 -9.35 -2.90 10.07
C LEU A 256 -9.16 -1.53 10.75
N PRO A 257 -8.39 -1.47 11.86
CA PRO A 257 -8.15 -0.21 12.54
C PRO A 257 -7.59 0.83 11.58
N ARG A 258 -8.04 2.09 11.71
CA ARG A 258 -7.44 3.20 10.93
C ARG A 258 -5.98 3.42 11.30
N ASP A 259 -5.60 3.05 12.52
CA ASP A 259 -4.23 3.09 12.99
C ASP A 259 -3.46 1.86 12.46
N VAL A 260 -2.57 2.13 11.51
CA VAL A 260 -1.73 1.12 10.84
C VAL A 260 -0.67 0.49 11.77
N THR A 261 -0.56 0.97 13.01
CA THR A 261 0.37 0.41 14.01
C THR A 261 -0.27 -0.63 14.93
N ILE A 262 -1.61 -0.72 14.95
CA ILE A 262 -2.33 -1.73 15.74
C ILE A 262 -2.21 -3.08 15.02
N PRO A 263 -1.66 -4.12 15.66
CA PRO A 263 -1.57 -5.44 15.04
C PRO A 263 -2.97 -5.99 14.75
N SER A 264 -3.21 -6.36 13.48
CA SER A 264 -4.39 -7.12 13.11
C SER A 264 -4.25 -8.53 13.68
N ILE A 265 -5.14 -8.92 14.59
CA ILE A 265 -5.20 -10.29 15.10
C ILE A 265 -5.84 -11.16 14.01
N ASP A 266 -5.24 -12.32 13.72
CA ASP A 266 -5.87 -13.36 12.91
C ASP A 266 -7.09 -13.89 13.68
N SER A 267 -8.26 -13.77 13.07
CA SER A 267 -9.50 -13.53 13.82
C SER A 267 -10.62 -14.48 13.40
N LEU A 268 -10.32 -15.75 13.09
CA LEU A 268 -11.40 -16.74 13.06
C LEU A 268 -11.93 -16.96 14.47
N VAL A 269 -13.18 -16.55 14.70
CA VAL A 269 -13.92 -16.73 15.94
C VAL A 269 -14.91 -17.87 15.73
N GLU A 270 -14.86 -18.86 16.62
CA GLU A 270 -15.81 -19.97 16.59
C GLU A 270 -17.18 -19.55 17.12
N VAL A 271 -18.20 -19.75 16.29
CA VAL A 271 -19.60 -19.47 16.57
C VAL A 271 -20.19 -20.70 17.28
N PRO A 272 -20.79 -20.53 18.49
CA PRO A 272 -21.51 -21.63 19.14
C PRO A 272 -22.63 -22.17 18.24
N VAL A 273 -22.71 -23.50 18.11
CA VAL A 273 -23.73 -24.19 17.31
C VAL A 273 -24.58 -25.11 18.17
N TYR A 274 -25.78 -25.42 17.71
CA TYR A 274 -26.55 -26.56 18.21
C TYR A 274 -26.56 -27.65 17.14
N VAL A 275 -26.36 -28.90 17.54
CA VAL A 275 -26.35 -30.05 16.64
C VAL A 275 -27.32 -31.09 17.18
N GLU A 276 -28.30 -31.47 16.36
CA GLU A 276 -29.15 -32.63 16.60
C GLU A 276 -28.48 -33.87 15.98
N GLY A 277 -28.49 -35.00 16.68
CA GLY A 277 -27.92 -36.27 16.18
C GLY A 277 -26.52 -36.61 16.69
N GLU A 278 -26.05 -36.03 17.81
CA GLU A 278 -24.68 -36.28 18.30
C GLU A 278 -24.48 -37.65 18.97
N ASP A 279 -25.59 -38.34 19.31
CA ASP A 279 -25.59 -39.52 20.17
C ASP A 279 -24.96 -40.76 19.54
N ASP A 280 -25.11 -40.95 18.23
CA ASP A 280 -24.74 -42.18 17.53
C ASP A 280 -23.50 -42.05 16.63
N LEU A 281 -22.85 -40.87 16.63
CA LEU A 281 -21.66 -40.54 15.82
C LEU A 281 -21.89 -40.54 14.31
N SER A 282 -23.13 -40.59 13.85
CA SER A 282 -23.50 -40.55 12.44
C SER A 282 -24.25 -39.25 12.15
N PHE A 283 -24.06 -38.66 10.97
CA PHE A 283 -24.90 -37.56 10.51
C PHE A 283 -25.98 -38.11 9.58
N ASP A 284 -27.09 -38.51 10.18
CA ASP A 284 -28.23 -39.15 9.55
C ASP A 284 -29.19 -38.13 8.92
N ARG A 285 -30.18 -38.63 8.19
CA ARG A 285 -31.08 -37.79 7.38
C ARG A 285 -31.91 -36.78 8.18
N ASN A 286 -32.14 -37.05 9.47
CA ASN A 286 -32.92 -36.17 10.34
C ASN A 286 -32.03 -35.19 11.12
N ASP A 287 -30.71 -35.33 11.03
CA ASP A 287 -29.76 -34.56 11.81
C ASP A 287 -29.53 -33.20 11.17
N TYR A 288 -29.14 -32.25 12.00
CA TYR A 288 -28.92 -30.88 11.56
C TYR A 288 -28.07 -30.09 12.53
N LEU A 289 -27.34 -29.13 11.97
CA LEU A 289 -26.68 -28.07 12.71
C LEU A 289 -27.48 -26.78 12.57
N ILE A 290 -27.67 -26.03 13.65
CA ILE A 290 -28.14 -24.63 13.62
C ILE A 290 -27.13 -23.67 14.23
N PHE A 291 -27.10 -22.45 13.68
CA PHE A 291 -26.27 -21.37 14.17
C PHE A 291 -26.96 -20.01 13.93
N TYR A 292 -26.67 -19.05 14.79
CA TYR A 292 -27.09 -17.66 14.60
C TYR A 292 -26.09 -16.92 13.71
N ALA A 293 -26.59 -16.16 12.76
CA ALA A 293 -25.75 -15.36 11.87
C ALA A 293 -26.45 -14.07 11.42
N PHE A 294 -25.65 -13.12 10.97
CA PHE A 294 -26.08 -11.79 10.57
C PHE A 294 -25.22 -11.24 9.43
N PRO A 295 -25.73 -10.27 8.62
CA PRO A 295 -25.01 -9.67 7.51
C PRO A 295 -23.92 -8.71 7.97
N ALA A 296 -23.18 -8.11 7.03
CA ALA A 296 -21.99 -7.32 7.38
C ALA A 296 -22.29 -6.14 8.31
N SER A 297 -23.46 -5.52 8.15
CA SER A 297 -24.00 -4.53 9.09
C SER A 297 -25.07 -5.20 9.95
N HIS A 298 -24.99 -5.04 11.27
CA HIS A 298 -25.81 -5.80 12.22
C HIS A 298 -25.94 -5.05 13.55
N LEU A 299 -26.83 -5.54 14.42
CA LEU A 299 -26.94 -5.04 15.79
C LEU A 299 -25.90 -5.71 16.68
N ILE A 300 -25.20 -4.92 17.49
CA ILE A 300 -24.31 -5.40 18.54
C ILE A 300 -25.03 -5.22 19.88
N PRO A 301 -25.54 -6.31 20.47
CA PRO A 301 -26.00 -6.32 21.84
C PRO A 301 -24.78 -6.28 22.79
N ASP A 302 -24.69 -5.21 23.58
CA ASP A 302 -23.77 -5.05 24.71
C ASP A 302 -24.60 -4.40 25.85
N THR A 303 -24.01 -3.61 26.73
CA THR A 303 -24.74 -2.78 27.70
C THR A 303 -25.81 -1.85 27.09
N ALA A 304 -25.74 -1.59 25.77
CA ALA A 304 -26.79 -0.97 24.96
C ALA A 304 -26.78 -1.55 23.53
N VAL A 305 -27.94 -1.53 22.87
CA VAL A 305 -28.07 -1.96 21.47
C VAL A 305 -27.45 -0.91 20.55
N ASN A 306 -26.34 -1.26 19.90
CA ASN A 306 -25.65 -0.40 18.93
C ASN A 306 -25.80 -0.96 17.51
N TRP A 307 -25.93 -0.09 16.52
CA TRP A 307 -25.87 -0.49 15.11
C TRP A 307 -24.43 -0.42 14.60
N PHE A 308 -23.93 -1.54 14.08
CA PHE A 308 -22.65 -1.60 13.38
C PHE A 308 -22.86 -1.49 11.88
N GLU A 309 -22.20 -0.52 11.25
CA GLU A 309 -22.28 -0.29 9.81
C GLU A 309 -20.96 -0.67 9.12
N ASN A 310 -21.07 -1.55 8.12
CA ASN A 310 -19.94 -1.95 7.29
C ASN A 310 -20.00 -1.24 5.92
N GLY A 311 -19.06 -0.33 5.68
CA GLY A 311 -18.98 0.44 4.43
C GLY A 311 -18.39 -0.30 3.23
N TYR A 312 -18.01 -1.58 3.38
CA TYR A 312 -17.23 -2.32 2.38
C TYR A 312 -17.90 -3.61 1.88
N ALA A 313 -18.89 -4.13 2.61
CA ALA A 313 -19.60 -5.36 2.25
C ALA A 313 -21.06 -5.31 2.70
N LEU A 314 -21.91 -6.04 1.98
CA LEU A 314 -23.32 -6.27 2.35
C LEU A 314 -23.49 -7.61 3.08
N ASN A 315 -22.90 -8.67 2.54
CA ASN A 315 -22.95 -10.01 3.11
C ASN A 315 -21.82 -10.22 4.12
N ASN A 316 -22.09 -11.00 5.15
CA ASN A 316 -21.06 -11.54 6.03
C ASN A 316 -20.67 -12.96 5.62
N VAL A 317 -19.48 -13.40 6.02
CA VAL A 317 -18.94 -14.71 5.66
C VAL A 317 -18.77 -15.56 6.92
N TYR A 318 -19.35 -16.75 6.86
CA TYR A 318 -19.18 -17.82 7.81
C TYR A 318 -18.48 -18.99 7.13
N TRP A 319 -17.79 -19.80 7.91
CA TRP A 319 -16.98 -20.91 7.45
C TRP A 319 -17.39 -22.17 8.18
N PHE A 320 -17.93 -23.14 7.44
CA PHE A 320 -18.26 -24.46 7.96
C PHE A 320 -17.09 -25.43 7.77
N THR A 321 -16.79 -26.19 8.81
CA THR A 321 -15.80 -27.28 8.78
C THR A 321 -16.19 -28.40 9.76
N PHE A 322 -15.48 -29.52 9.68
CA PHE A 322 -15.72 -30.72 10.48
C PHE A 322 -14.42 -31.52 10.65
N GLY A 323 -14.43 -32.47 11.59
CA GLY A 323 -13.28 -33.28 11.98
C GLY A 323 -12.39 -32.60 13.04
N GLY A 324 -11.45 -33.38 13.58
CA GLY A 324 -10.54 -32.92 14.63
C GLY A 324 -11.23 -32.84 16.00
N GLU A 325 -11.09 -31.70 16.67
CA GLU A 325 -11.68 -31.47 18.00
C GLU A 325 -13.20 -31.32 17.95
N GLU A 326 -13.87 -31.38 19.10
CA GLU A 326 -15.30 -31.07 19.20
C GLU A 326 -15.55 -29.58 18.94
N GLY A 327 -16.69 -29.25 18.35
CA GLY A 327 -17.07 -27.87 18.09
C GLY A 327 -17.72 -27.18 19.29
N ARG A 328 -17.64 -25.86 19.33
CA ARG A 328 -18.29 -25.05 20.37
C ARG A 328 -19.81 -25.19 20.30
N ARG A 329 -20.43 -25.57 21.42
CA ARG A 329 -21.89 -25.73 21.52
C ARG A 329 -22.57 -24.52 22.16
N MET A 330 -23.82 -24.28 21.78
CA MET A 330 -24.70 -23.34 22.48
C MET A 330 -24.96 -23.82 23.91
N GLU A 331 -25.03 -22.88 24.85
CA GLU A 331 -25.42 -23.18 26.23
C GLU A 331 -26.95 -23.36 26.32
N LEU A 332 -27.39 -24.40 27.02
CA LEU A 332 -28.81 -24.63 27.28
C LEU A 332 -29.24 -23.86 28.53
N ILE A 333 -30.17 -22.94 28.35
CA ILE A 333 -30.75 -22.15 29.43
C ILE A 333 -32.22 -22.57 29.58
N ASP A 334 -32.66 -22.77 30.83
CA ASP A 334 -34.06 -23.04 31.12
C ASP A 334 -34.90 -21.78 30.82
N ALA A 335 -35.89 -21.93 29.94
CA ALA A 335 -36.81 -20.86 29.58
C ALA A 335 -37.94 -20.67 30.60
N ALA A 336 -38.02 -21.52 31.64
CA ALA A 336 -38.96 -21.34 32.72
C ALA A 336 -38.66 -20.01 33.46
N TRP A 337 -39.68 -19.17 33.59
CA TRP A 337 -39.57 -17.97 34.40
C TRP A 337 -39.36 -18.36 35.87
N ASP A 338 -38.18 -18.03 36.39
CA ASP A 338 -37.75 -18.36 37.76
C ASP A 338 -38.21 -17.32 38.80
N GLY A 339 -38.97 -16.29 38.37
CA GLY A 339 -39.41 -15.20 39.23
C GLY A 339 -38.45 -14.00 39.25
N SER A 340 -37.31 -14.06 38.56
CA SER A 340 -36.38 -12.94 38.44
C SER A 340 -36.95 -11.83 37.55
N GLU A 341 -36.47 -10.59 37.76
CA GLU A 341 -36.71 -9.52 36.80
C GLU A 341 -36.11 -9.94 35.45
N PRO A 342 -36.86 -9.84 34.34
CA PRO A 342 -36.34 -10.17 33.02
C PRO A 342 -35.04 -9.42 32.76
N ASP A 343 -34.06 -10.12 32.19
CA ASP A 343 -32.79 -9.50 31.84
C ASP A 343 -33.06 -8.32 30.89
N SER A 344 -32.73 -7.12 31.35
CA SER A 344 -33.00 -5.88 30.62
C SER A 344 -31.89 -5.52 29.62
N VAL A 345 -30.82 -6.32 29.61
CA VAL A 345 -29.73 -6.20 28.65
C VAL A 345 -30.07 -7.10 27.47
N VAL A 346 -30.29 -6.47 26.31
CA VAL A 346 -30.55 -7.13 25.02
C VAL A 346 -29.23 -7.46 24.36
#